data_AF-A0A7T5RJC0-F1
#
_entry.id   AF-A0A7T5RJC0-F1
#
_cell.length_a   1.000
_cell.length_b   1.000
_cell.length_c   1.000
_cell.angle_alpha   90.00
_cell.angle_beta   90.00
_cell.angle_gamma   90.00
#
_symmetry.space_group_name_H-M   'P 1'
#
loop_
_entity.id
_entity.type
_entity.pdbx_description
1 polymer ?
#
loop_
_entity_poly.entity_id
_entity_poly.type
_entity_poly.pdbx_seq_one_letter_code
_entity_poly.pdbx_strand_id
1 'polypeptide(L)'
;MNDLVEKIKEVEASSLSDAEKLQQFVNFMVSLKPVDNSAALVLACTYGISSAQRLGRSEMEAQFYITRAKVFIMQTGTLIHEMKNITLAPHWFQFALESEKKRYAELDMQVKKIWSDVQADIEKAFEAINKNRIAGAVAFVLKTTGEVYGQYYLQLRLYCFKSKSPFHARLANMKIFRWIGADDFFVLSKEARGKLKTVKNDCLTNLYKAIALFKQHKNYDYLADALLALSTEYRSFQSPIRSRFYLTQAERLIKKHKLTELEGNLALMKRWEPFSNYNPKNFMDINRLVEANTAFRRFEKELSGFSVSDNKANKFMSLLLSSLESFELVSTRYANIRNKIQDIHKEEWAQRKANPERKSWPAHPDEKYSYAAVRVDAESLFIFGIIMVRRTLPLIELFILDKPPAKTFEDLSNFYSWISTTPNPSKLTADLRNDFGHHFRWLYAVLRFYRNRFVEHLSEPRQQGMNFDLGGKKFALHSYKWNFNANDEKAILDFKNKLEKRGITIPNEHNPRHYVQLVFDNLDQVPEDFLQDALRLIDDIGIDSPSPTTLINHIEAYLRDLFNFMSDRIGDSHLAQYRK
;
A
#
# COMPACT_ATOMS: atom_id res chain seq x y z
N MET A 1 24.00 -16.82 -4.95
CA MET A 1 22.84 -17.63 -5.38
C MET A 1 23.23 -18.59 -6.50
N ASN A 2 23.97 -18.12 -7.52
CA ASN A 2 24.48 -18.96 -8.62
C ASN A 2 25.36 -20.12 -8.13
N ASP A 3 26.23 -19.90 -7.14
CA ASP A 3 27.14 -20.94 -6.63
C ASP A 3 26.44 -22.16 -6.04
N LEU A 4 25.27 -21.99 -5.39
CA LEU A 4 24.51 -23.11 -4.82
C LEU A 4 23.80 -23.90 -5.91
N VAL A 5 23.30 -23.23 -6.94
CA VAL A 5 22.67 -23.88 -8.10
C VAL A 5 23.71 -24.71 -8.85
N GLU A 6 24.90 -24.17 -9.08
CA GLU A 6 25.98 -24.91 -9.74
C GLU A 6 26.44 -26.10 -8.90
N LYS A 7 26.62 -25.96 -7.58
CA LYS A 7 26.93 -27.10 -6.69
C LYS A 7 25.91 -28.22 -6.76
N ILE A 8 24.61 -27.90 -6.86
CA ILE A 8 23.55 -28.92 -6.97
C ILE A 8 23.65 -29.64 -8.32
N LYS A 9 23.94 -28.91 -9.41
CA LYS A 9 24.16 -29.51 -10.74
C LYS A 9 25.42 -30.38 -10.75
N GLU A 10 26.49 -29.95 -10.09
CA GLU A 10 27.73 -30.73 -9.95
C GLU A 10 27.48 -32.05 -9.22
N VAL A 11 26.67 -32.05 -8.16
CA VAL A 11 26.28 -33.29 -7.47
C VAL A 11 25.51 -34.22 -8.40
N GLU A 12 24.55 -33.72 -9.20
CA GLU A 12 23.83 -34.55 -10.16
C GLU A 12 24.75 -35.10 -11.26
N ALA A 13 25.68 -34.29 -11.76
CA ALA A 13 26.64 -34.67 -12.80
C ALA A 13 27.82 -35.53 -12.29
N SER A 14 28.00 -35.63 -10.97
CA SER A 14 29.12 -36.34 -10.36
C SER A 14 29.05 -37.86 -10.59
N SER A 15 30.18 -38.52 -10.37
CA SER A 15 30.32 -39.99 -10.38
C SER A 15 29.82 -40.67 -9.10
N LEU A 16 29.16 -39.93 -8.20
CA LEU A 16 28.57 -40.50 -6.98
C LEU A 16 27.49 -41.52 -7.32
N SER A 17 27.31 -42.52 -6.46
CA SER A 17 26.17 -43.45 -6.57
C SER A 17 24.84 -42.71 -6.37
N ASP A 18 23.74 -43.25 -6.91
CA ASP A 18 22.40 -42.66 -6.72
C ASP A 18 22.04 -42.50 -5.23
N ALA A 19 22.52 -43.40 -4.37
CA ALA A 19 22.28 -43.32 -2.93
C ALA A 19 23.02 -42.15 -2.28
N GLU A 20 24.27 -41.91 -2.66
CA GLU A 20 25.05 -40.76 -2.20
C GLU A 20 24.47 -39.44 -2.73
N LYS A 21 24.06 -39.40 -4.01
CA LYS A 21 23.37 -38.24 -4.60
C LYS A 21 22.09 -37.93 -3.86
N LEU A 22 21.26 -38.93 -3.59
CA LEU A 22 20.02 -38.78 -2.84
C LEU A 22 20.28 -38.19 -1.45
N GLN A 23 21.29 -38.69 -0.73
CA GLN A 23 21.66 -38.15 0.58
C GLN A 23 22.11 -36.68 0.50
N GLN A 24 22.87 -36.30 -0.52
CA GLN A 24 23.26 -34.91 -0.74
C GLN A 24 22.04 -34.02 -1.01
N PHE A 25 21.08 -34.47 -1.83
CA PHE A 25 19.86 -33.71 -2.09
C PHE A 25 18.98 -33.57 -0.85
N VAL A 26 18.90 -34.59 0.03
CA VAL A 26 18.25 -34.46 1.34
C VAL A 26 18.95 -33.42 2.21
N ASN A 27 20.29 -33.42 2.24
CA ASN A 27 21.06 -32.44 3.02
C ASN A 27 20.82 -31.01 2.51
N PHE A 28 20.76 -30.80 1.19
CA PHE A 28 20.37 -29.51 0.61
C PHE A 28 18.94 -29.13 1.02
N MET A 29 17.99 -30.08 0.96
CA MET A 29 16.59 -29.82 1.31
C MET A 29 16.43 -29.35 2.76
N VAL A 30 17.19 -29.91 3.69
CA VAL A 30 17.10 -29.58 5.13
C VAL A 30 17.87 -28.31 5.48
N SER A 31 18.98 -28.02 4.79
CA SER A 31 19.87 -26.90 5.12
C SER A 31 19.48 -25.58 4.44
N LEU A 32 18.83 -25.63 3.27
CA LEU A 32 18.49 -24.44 2.51
C LEU A 32 17.22 -23.76 3.06
N LYS A 33 17.26 -22.43 3.15
CA LYS A 33 16.09 -21.65 3.56
C LYS A 33 15.19 -21.39 2.35
N PRO A 34 13.88 -21.73 2.41
CA PRO A 34 12.98 -21.58 1.26
C PRO A 34 12.88 -20.15 0.69
N VAL A 35 12.98 -19.13 1.55
CA VAL A 35 12.90 -17.71 1.13
C VAL A 35 14.17 -17.29 0.40
N ASP A 36 15.34 -17.64 0.93
CA ASP A 36 16.64 -17.13 0.45
C ASP A 36 17.20 -17.95 -0.73
N ASN A 37 16.78 -19.21 -0.87
CA ASN A 37 17.39 -20.18 -1.77
C ASN A 37 16.37 -20.93 -2.65
N SER A 38 15.23 -20.30 -2.97
CA SER A 38 14.12 -20.97 -3.67
C SER A 38 14.52 -21.69 -4.97
N ALA A 39 15.32 -21.07 -5.85
CA ALA A 39 15.78 -21.70 -7.09
C ALA A 39 16.66 -22.95 -6.86
N ALA A 40 17.60 -22.87 -5.91
CA ALA A 40 18.45 -23.99 -5.54
C ALA A 40 17.62 -25.13 -4.92
N LEU A 41 16.68 -24.80 -4.03
CA LEU A 41 15.84 -25.80 -3.37
C LEU A 41 14.88 -26.50 -4.35
N VAL A 42 14.28 -25.78 -5.31
CA VAL A 42 13.47 -26.39 -6.38
C VAL A 42 14.30 -27.37 -7.21
N LEU A 43 15.55 -27.01 -7.53
CA LEU A 43 16.45 -27.86 -8.29
C LEU A 43 16.85 -29.12 -7.50
N ALA A 44 17.22 -28.95 -6.21
CA ALA A 44 17.51 -30.07 -5.31
C ALA A 44 16.32 -31.02 -5.17
N CYS A 45 15.10 -30.51 -5.02
CA CYS A 45 13.91 -31.35 -4.99
C CYS A 45 13.69 -32.09 -6.31
N THR A 46 13.95 -31.44 -7.45
CA THR A 46 13.75 -32.05 -8.77
C THR A 46 14.71 -33.22 -8.98
N TYR A 47 16.00 -33.06 -8.70
CA TYR A 47 16.97 -34.16 -8.78
C TYR A 47 16.78 -35.21 -7.67
N GLY A 48 16.36 -34.78 -6.48
CA GLY A 48 15.99 -35.65 -5.37
C GLY A 48 14.82 -36.58 -5.72
N ILE A 49 13.78 -36.09 -6.40
CA ILE A 49 12.66 -36.90 -6.91
C ILE A 49 13.19 -37.98 -7.85
N SER A 50 13.99 -37.62 -8.85
CA SER A 50 14.52 -38.57 -9.83
C SER A 50 15.42 -39.63 -9.16
N SER A 51 16.30 -39.23 -8.25
CA SER A 51 17.16 -40.17 -7.50
C SER A 51 16.34 -41.10 -6.60
N ALA A 52 15.33 -40.59 -5.90
CA ALA A 52 14.44 -41.38 -5.06
C ALA A 52 13.64 -42.42 -5.87
N GLN A 53 13.17 -42.03 -7.07
CA GLN A 53 12.49 -42.93 -7.99
C GLN A 53 13.39 -44.06 -8.47
N ARG A 54 14.64 -43.76 -8.87
CA ARG A 54 15.62 -44.78 -9.30
C ARG A 54 15.92 -45.80 -8.21
N LEU A 55 15.93 -45.36 -6.95
CA LEU A 55 16.20 -46.20 -5.78
C LEU A 55 14.95 -46.86 -5.17
N GLY A 56 13.75 -46.61 -5.71
CA GLY A 56 12.49 -47.12 -5.16
C GLY A 56 12.13 -46.56 -3.76
N ARG A 57 12.67 -45.39 -3.39
CA ARG A 57 12.45 -44.73 -2.08
C ARG A 57 11.25 -43.80 -2.13
N SER A 58 10.04 -44.38 -2.23
CA SER A 58 8.81 -43.61 -2.47
C SER A 58 8.45 -42.64 -1.32
N GLU A 59 8.94 -42.89 -0.10
CA GLU A 59 8.80 -41.96 1.02
C GLU A 59 9.62 -40.68 0.82
N MET A 60 10.83 -40.79 0.27
CA MET A 60 11.68 -39.63 -0.02
C MET A 60 11.18 -38.89 -1.26
N GLU A 61 10.72 -39.62 -2.28
CA GLU A 61 10.02 -39.06 -3.43
C GLU A 61 8.87 -38.13 -2.98
N ALA A 62 8.01 -38.62 -2.07
CA ALA A 62 6.90 -37.83 -1.55
C ALA A 62 7.36 -36.58 -0.77
N GLN A 63 8.44 -36.68 0.02
CA GLN A 63 8.99 -35.56 0.76
C GLN A 63 9.53 -34.45 -0.17
N PHE A 64 10.21 -34.81 -1.25
CA PHE A 64 10.71 -33.83 -2.21
C PHE A 64 9.58 -33.15 -2.98
N TYR A 65 8.54 -33.89 -3.41
CA TYR A 65 7.36 -33.29 -4.05
C TYR A 65 6.70 -32.25 -3.14
N ILE A 66 6.40 -32.62 -1.89
CA ILE A 66 5.68 -31.70 -1.00
C ILE A 66 6.54 -30.50 -0.57
N THR A 67 7.86 -30.69 -0.46
CA THR A 67 8.78 -29.58 -0.18
C THR A 67 8.87 -28.63 -1.38
N ARG A 68 8.90 -29.16 -2.61
CA ARG A 68 8.86 -28.34 -3.82
C ARG A 68 7.56 -27.54 -3.92
N ALA A 69 6.42 -28.16 -3.63
CA ALA A 69 5.12 -27.49 -3.53
C ALA A 69 5.16 -26.34 -2.50
N LYS A 70 5.78 -26.55 -1.34
CA LYS A 70 5.97 -25.50 -0.32
C LYS A 70 6.81 -24.32 -0.80
N VAL A 71 7.88 -24.56 -1.56
CA VAL A 71 8.68 -23.46 -2.14
C VAL A 71 7.89 -22.70 -3.19
N PHE A 72 7.21 -23.41 -4.08
CA PHE A 72 6.39 -22.81 -5.14
C PHE A 72 5.27 -21.95 -4.59
N ILE A 73 4.51 -22.45 -3.60
CA ILE A 73 3.41 -21.65 -3.06
C ILE A 73 3.93 -20.35 -2.45
N MET A 74 5.06 -20.37 -1.72
CA MET A 74 5.68 -19.17 -1.11
C MET A 74 6.04 -18.09 -2.15
N GLN A 75 6.44 -18.49 -3.36
CA GLN A 75 6.78 -17.54 -4.43
C GLN A 75 5.57 -16.75 -4.94
N THR A 76 4.35 -17.27 -4.82
CA THR A 76 3.18 -16.53 -5.32
C THR A 76 2.87 -15.27 -4.50
N GLY A 77 3.31 -15.21 -3.24
CA GLY A 77 3.10 -14.03 -2.38
C GLY A 77 3.73 -12.76 -2.96
N THR A 78 4.95 -12.84 -3.49
CA THR A 78 5.64 -11.70 -4.10
C THR A 78 4.98 -11.28 -5.41
N LEU A 79 4.57 -12.25 -6.24
CA LEU A 79 3.86 -11.99 -7.50
C LEU A 79 2.51 -11.31 -7.24
N ILE A 80 1.73 -11.80 -6.28
CA ILE A 80 0.43 -11.21 -5.92
C ILE A 80 0.64 -9.79 -5.37
N HIS A 81 1.68 -9.57 -4.56
CA HIS A 81 2.01 -8.23 -4.07
C HIS A 81 2.35 -7.27 -5.23
N GLU A 82 3.16 -7.70 -6.20
CA GLU A 82 3.44 -6.93 -7.43
C GLU A 82 2.14 -6.62 -8.20
N MET A 83 1.27 -7.61 -8.39
CA MET A 83 -0.04 -7.41 -9.00
C MET A 83 -0.86 -6.33 -8.28
N LYS A 84 -0.85 -6.32 -6.94
CA LYS A 84 -1.59 -5.31 -6.15
C LYS A 84 -0.97 -3.92 -6.23
N ASN A 85 0.34 -3.80 -6.44
CA ASN A 85 1.01 -2.51 -6.61
C ASN A 85 0.81 -1.93 -8.01
N ILE A 86 0.64 -2.77 -9.03
CA ILE A 86 0.34 -2.34 -10.40
C ILE A 86 -1.12 -1.86 -10.52
N THR A 87 -2.01 -2.33 -9.66
CA THR A 87 -3.38 -1.83 -9.59
C THR A 87 -3.48 -0.65 -8.63
N LEU A 88 -3.96 0.50 -9.12
CA LEU A 88 -4.38 1.59 -8.23
C LEU A 88 -5.45 1.08 -7.24
N ALA A 89 -5.56 1.76 -6.09
CA ALA A 89 -6.40 1.33 -4.97
C ALA A 89 -7.81 0.86 -5.43
N PRO A 90 -8.41 -0.15 -4.77
CA PRO A 90 -9.60 -0.82 -5.28
C PRO A 90 -10.71 0.18 -5.63
N HIS A 91 -11.11 0.19 -6.91
CA HIS A 91 -12.28 0.87 -7.53
C HIS A 91 -12.14 2.29 -8.05
N TRP A 92 -10.95 2.85 -8.17
CA TRP A 92 -10.86 4.25 -8.63
C TRP A 92 -10.34 4.41 -10.06
N PHE A 93 -9.44 3.54 -10.53
CA PHE A 93 -8.98 3.54 -11.93
C PHE A 93 -8.68 2.11 -12.39
N GLN A 94 -8.93 1.83 -13.67
CA GLN A 94 -8.33 0.68 -14.36
C GLN A 94 -6.79 0.85 -14.39
N PHE A 95 -6.05 -0.10 -14.97
CA PHE A 95 -4.59 0.05 -15.16
C PHE A 95 -4.26 1.43 -15.73
N ALA A 96 -3.29 2.14 -15.15
CA ALA A 96 -2.93 3.47 -15.60
C ALA A 96 -2.29 3.41 -16.99
N LEU A 97 -1.59 2.31 -17.29
CA LEU A 97 -0.93 2.05 -18.57
C LEU A 97 -1.32 0.67 -19.17
N GLU A 98 -1.30 0.54 -20.49
CA GLU A 98 -1.52 -0.76 -21.14
C GLU A 98 -0.35 -1.74 -20.88
N SER A 99 0.86 -1.22 -20.63
CA SER A 99 2.02 -2.02 -20.20
C SER A 99 1.80 -2.67 -18.83
N GLU A 100 1.17 -1.95 -17.90
CA GLU A 100 0.80 -2.45 -16.57
C GLU A 100 -0.28 -3.53 -16.66
N LYS A 101 -1.27 -3.35 -17.54
CA LYS A 101 -2.30 -4.36 -17.82
C LYS A 101 -1.69 -5.65 -18.38
N LYS A 102 -0.74 -5.53 -19.31
CA LYS A 102 0.01 -6.69 -19.84
C LYS A 102 0.82 -7.37 -18.74
N ARG A 103 1.57 -6.60 -17.94
CA ARG A 103 2.35 -7.12 -16.82
C ARG A 103 1.47 -7.82 -15.79
N TYR A 104 0.32 -7.26 -15.47
CA TYR A 104 -0.65 -7.90 -14.58
C TYR A 104 -1.15 -9.23 -15.15
N ALA A 105 -1.47 -9.31 -16.44
CA ALA A 105 -1.91 -10.54 -17.10
C ALA A 105 -0.81 -11.62 -17.09
N GLU A 106 0.45 -11.23 -17.29
CA GLU A 106 1.60 -12.14 -17.16
C GLU A 106 1.74 -12.69 -15.73
N LEU A 107 1.66 -11.82 -14.73
CA LEU A 107 1.73 -12.20 -13.32
C LEU A 107 0.56 -13.11 -12.92
N ASP A 108 -0.65 -12.79 -13.38
CA ASP A 108 -1.86 -13.60 -13.15
C ASP A 108 -1.71 -15.02 -13.71
N MET A 109 -1.19 -15.14 -14.93
CA MET A 109 -0.88 -16.42 -15.55
C MET A 109 0.19 -17.20 -14.78
N GLN A 110 1.25 -16.52 -14.31
CA GLN A 110 2.29 -17.15 -13.49
C GLN A 110 1.75 -17.67 -12.16
N VAL A 111 0.95 -16.87 -11.45
CA VAL A 111 0.31 -17.28 -10.18
C VAL A 111 -0.58 -18.52 -10.40
N LYS A 112 -1.43 -18.51 -11.42
CA LYS A 112 -2.30 -19.64 -11.74
C LYS A 112 -1.52 -20.90 -12.11
N LYS A 113 -0.44 -20.75 -12.88
CA LYS A 113 0.46 -21.86 -13.22
C LYS A 113 1.08 -22.45 -11.96
N ILE A 114 1.65 -21.61 -11.09
CA ILE A 114 2.26 -22.07 -9.83
C ILE A 114 1.24 -22.79 -8.96
N TRP A 115 0.00 -22.28 -8.82
CA TRP A 115 -1.04 -22.98 -8.06
C TRP A 115 -1.40 -24.34 -8.65
N SER A 116 -1.43 -24.47 -9.98
CA SER A 116 -1.61 -25.75 -10.66
C SER A 116 -0.45 -26.71 -10.38
N ASP A 117 0.79 -26.22 -10.48
CA ASP A 117 2.00 -27.02 -10.24
C ASP A 117 2.09 -27.49 -8.78
N VAL A 118 1.71 -26.64 -7.82
CA VAL A 118 1.61 -26.98 -6.39
C VAL A 118 0.61 -28.10 -6.15
N GLN A 119 -0.57 -28.03 -6.77
CA GLN A 119 -1.60 -29.07 -6.61
C GLN A 119 -1.15 -30.40 -7.23
N ALA A 120 -0.52 -30.36 -8.40
CA ALA A 120 0.04 -31.55 -9.03
C ALA A 120 1.16 -32.20 -8.19
N ASP A 121 2.00 -31.40 -7.54
CA ASP A 121 3.03 -31.92 -6.63
C ASP A 121 2.44 -32.53 -5.35
N ILE A 122 1.36 -31.95 -4.80
CA ILE A 122 0.63 -32.55 -3.66
C ILE A 122 0.06 -33.92 -4.05
N GLU A 123 -0.57 -34.03 -5.22
CA GLU A 123 -1.15 -35.27 -5.73
C GLU A 123 -0.08 -36.35 -5.89
N LYS A 124 1.04 -36.02 -6.56
CA LYS A 124 2.18 -36.92 -6.71
C LYS A 124 2.80 -37.34 -5.39
N ALA A 125 2.88 -36.44 -4.40
CA ALA A 125 3.36 -36.78 -3.07
C ALA A 125 2.47 -37.83 -2.39
N PHE A 126 1.14 -37.70 -2.50
CA PHE A 126 0.21 -38.68 -1.97
C PHE A 126 0.22 -40.01 -2.75
N GLU A 127 0.39 -39.97 -4.07
CA GLU A 127 0.58 -41.19 -4.87
C GLU A 127 1.84 -41.95 -4.43
N ALA A 128 2.97 -41.26 -4.31
CA ALA A 128 4.24 -41.85 -3.91
C ALA A 128 4.18 -42.45 -2.49
N ILE A 129 3.61 -41.73 -1.51
CA ILE A 129 3.53 -42.22 -0.14
C ILE A 129 2.51 -43.37 0.03
N ASN A 130 1.55 -43.50 -0.87
CA ASN A 130 0.62 -44.63 -0.87
C ASN A 130 1.25 -45.93 -1.40
N LYS A 131 2.32 -45.85 -2.20
CA LYS A 131 3.06 -47.04 -2.66
C LYS A 131 3.79 -47.75 -1.50
N ASN A 132 4.32 -46.99 -0.55
CA ASN A 132 4.96 -47.51 0.66
C ASN A 132 4.57 -46.67 1.88
N ARG A 133 3.58 -47.15 2.63
CA ARG A 133 2.99 -46.42 3.74
C ARG A 133 3.83 -46.50 5.00
N ILE A 134 4.85 -45.65 5.09
CA ILE A 134 5.59 -45.41 6.31
C ILE A 134 4.87 -44.32 7.11
N ALA A 135 4.34 -44.66 8.28
CA ALA A 135 3.46 -43.77 9.05
C ALA A 135 4.09 -42.40 9.38
N GLY A 136 5.39 -42.36 9.71
CA GLY A 136 6.11 -41.12 9.95
C GLY A 136 6.20 -40.23 8.70
N ALA A 137 6.46 -40.81 7.53
CA ALA A 137 6.52 -40.09 6.27
C ALA A 137 5.12 -39.65 5.79
N VAL A 138 4.08 -40.46 6.02
CA VAL A 138 2.68 -40.06 5.81
C VAL A 138 2.32 -38.85 6.68
N ALA A 139 2.68 -38.88 7.96
CA ALA A 139 2.42 -37.77 8.89
C ALA A 139 3.16 -36.50 8.47
N PHE A 140 4.41 -36.62 8.01
CA PHE A 140 5.17 -35.49 7.46
C PHE A 140 4.51 -34.89 6.22
N VAL A 141 4.12 -35.72 5.25
CA VAL A 141 3.44 -35.25 4.03
C VAL A 141 2.14 -34.54 4.38
N LEU A 142 1.32 -35.11 5.26
CA LEU A 142 0.09 -34.48 5.74
C LEU A 142 0.37 -33.13 6.42
N LYS A 143 1.37 -33.06 7.31
CA LYS A 143 1.72 -31.82 8.02
C LYS A 143 2.14 -30.73 7.03
N THR A 144 3.04 -31.05 6.11
CA THR A 144 3.56 -30.10 5.13
C THR A 144 2.48 -29.68 4.13
N THR A 145 1.62 -30.59 3.66
CA THR A 145 0.42 -30.25 2.87
C THR A 145 -0.50 -29.28 3.61
N GLY A 146 -0.68 -29.48 4.92
CA GLY A 146 -1.41 -28.56 5.77
C GLY A 146 -0.84 -27.13 5.74
N GLU A 147 0.49 -27.00 5.88
CA GLU A 147 1.19 -25.71 5.78
C GLU A 147 1.09 -25.09 4.38
N VAL A 148 1.19 -25.91 3.32
CA VAL A 148 1.02 -25.45 1.93
C VAL A 148 -0.37 -24.85 1.72
N TYR A 149 -1.43 -25.51 2.19
CA TYR A 149 -2.79 -24.97 2.13
C TYR A 149 -2.97 -23.74 3.04
N GLY A 150 -2.28 -23.66 4.18
CA GLY A 150 -2.24 -22.48 5.03
C GLY A 150 -1.68 -21.25 4.30
N GLN A 151 -0.55 -21.40 3.61
CA GLN A 151 0.03 -20.37 2.76
C GLN A 151 -0.87 -20.03 1.57
N TYR A 152 -1.43 -21.05 0.92
CA TYR A 152 -2.38 -20.84 -0.18
C TYR A 152 -3.61 -20.06 0.28
N TYR A 153 -4.14 -20.31 1.48
CA TYR A 153 -5.25 -19.55 2.03
C TYR A 153 -4.91 -18.06 2.12
N LEU A 154 -3.74 -17.71 2.69
CA LEU A 154 -3.33 -16.31 2.85
C LEU A 154 -3.16 -15.61 1.49
N GLN A 155 -2.55 -16.31 0.54
CA GLN A 155 -2.30 -15.79 -0.81
C GLN A 155 -3.58 -15.67 -1.63
N LEU A 156 -4.46 -16.66 -1.58
CA LEU A 156 -5.76 -16.63 -2.22
C LEU A 156 -6.62 -15.51 -1.65
N ARG A 157 -6.57 -15.31 -0.33
CA ARG A 157 -7.28 -14.21 0.35
C ARG A 157 -6.79 -12.86 -0.17
N LEU A 158 -5.47 -12.67 -0.26
CA LEU A 158 -4.87 -11.45 -0.80
C LEU A 158 -5.21 -11.26 -2.29
N TYR A 159 -5.08 -12.31 -3.09
CA TYR A 159 -5.38 -12.30 -4.53
C TYR A 159 -6.83 -11.92 -4.79
N CYS A 160 -7.78 -12.55 -4.10
CA CYS A 160 -9.22 -12.27 -4.24
C CYS A 160 -9.68 -10.99 -3.54
N PHE A 161 -8.83 -10.33 -2.75
CA PHE A 161 -9.18 -9.10 -2.05
C PHE A 161 -9.60 -8.01 -3.05
N LYS A 162 -10.88 -7.63 -2.99
CA LYS A 162 -11.50 -6.58 -3.81
C LYS A 162 -12.44 -5.78 -2.91
N SER A 163 -11.98 -4.65 -2.37
CA SER A 163 -12.77 -3.84 -1.45
C SER A 163 -13.90 -3.11 -2.16
N LYS A 164 -15.07 -3.72 -2.38
CA LYS A 164 -16.20 -3.19 -3.20
C LYS A 164 -16.58 -1.72 -2.98
N SER A 165 -16.30 -1.16 -1.80
CA SER A 165 -16.39 0.27 -1.49
C SER A 165 -15.56 0.61 -0.25
N PRO A 166 -15.20 1.88 -0.01
CA PRO A 166 -14.55 2.33 1.24
C PRO A 166 -15.30 1.90 2.50
N PHE A 167 -16.64 1.95 2.48
CA PHE A 167 -17.49 1.50 3.58
C PHE A 167 -17.30 0.00 3.92
N HIS A 168 -17.24 -0.85 2.89
CA HIS A 168 -16.98 -2.29 3.09
C HIS A 168 -15.56 -2.54 3.60
N ALA A 169 -14.57 -1.77 3.13
CA ALA A 169 -13.20 -1.79 3.67
C ALA A 169 -13.18 -1.40 5.15
N ARG A 170 -13.93 -0.35 5.52
CA ARG A 170 -14.06 0.15 6.89
C ARG A 170 -14.67 -0.91 7.80
N LEU A 171 -15.78 -1.52 7.41
CA LEU A 171 -16.39 -2.63 8.17
C LEU A 171 -15.43 -3.82 8.31
N ALA A 172 -14.75 -4.21 7.22
CA ALA A 172 -13.72 -5.25 7.27
C ALA A 172 -12.52 -4.88 8.16
N ASN A 173 -12.26 -3.59 8.36
CA ASN A 173 -11.16 -3.11 9.20
C ASN A 173 -11.53 -2.98 10.68
N MET A 174 -12.81 -2.97 11.04
CA MET A 174 -13.22 -2.93 12.44
C MET A 174 -12.79 -4.21 13.16
N LYS A 175 -12.18 -4.03 14.34
CA LYS A 175 -11.63 -5.12 15.17
C LYS A 175 -12.66 -6.21 15.46
N ILE A 176 -13.93 -5.84 15.69
CA ILE A 176 -15.00 -6.80 16.00
C ILE A 176 -15.32 -7.71 14.81
N PHE A 177 -15.40 -7.16 13.59
CA PHE A 177 -15.69 -7.94 12.38
C PHE A 177 -14.52 -8.85 12.00
N ARG A 178 -13.28 -8.40 12.16
CA ARG A 178 -12.09 -9.27 12.03
C ARG A 178 -12.06 -10.35 13.11
N TRP A 179 -12.47 -10.04 14.33
CA TRP A 179 -12.44 -11.00 15.43
C TRP A 179 -13.44 -12.14 15.23
N ILE A 180 -14.60 -11.87 14.64
CA ILE A 180 -15.62 -12.88 14.31
C ILE A 180 -15.45 -13.48 12.89
N GLY A 181 -14.43 -13.07 12.12
CA GLY A 181 -14.20 -13.52 10.74
C GLY A 181 -15.29 -13.08 9.73
N ALA A 182 -16.00 -12.00 10.03
CA ALA A 182 -17.01 -11.41 9.16
C ALA A 182 -16.41 -10.38 8.18
N ASP A 183 -15.15 -10.00 8.35
CA ASP A 183 -14.44 -9.09 7.45
C ASP A 183 -14.44 -9.61 5.99
N ASP A 184 -14.25 -10.92 5.81
CA ASP A 184 -14.31 -11.59 4.51
C ASP A 184 -15.65 -11.38 3.77
N PHE A 185 -16.77 -11.18 4.49
CA PHE A 185 -18.07 -10.90 3.86
C PHE A 185 -18.10 -9.56 3.13
N PHE A 186 -17.30 -8.60 3.58
CA PHE A 186 -17.28 -7.26 3.04
C PHE A 186 -16.28 -7.10 1.89
N VAL A 187 -15.16 -7.83 1.93
CA VAL A 187 -14.04 -7.64 0.98
C VAL A 187 -13.89 -8.75 -0.07
N LEU A 188 -14.65 -9.85 0.03
CA LEU A 188 -14.55 -11.00 -0.87
C LEU A 188 -15.89 -11.35 -1.53
N SER A 189 -15.81 -11.91 -2.74
CA SER A 189 -16.99 -12.47 -3.43
C SER A 189 -17.50 -13.73 -2.72
N LYS A 190 -18.75 -14.13 -3.00
CA LYS A 190 -19.31 -15.40 -2.49
C LYS A 190 -18.47 -16.59 -2.96
N GLU A 191 -18.05 -16.58 -4.23
CA GLU A 191 -17.19 -17.61 -4.82
C GLU A 191 -15.82 -17.68 -4.12
N ALA A 192 -15.16 -16.54 -3.91
CA ALA A 192 -13.86 -16.47 -3.24
C ALA A 192 -13.95 -16.98 -1.80
N ARG A 193 -15.01 -16.63 -1.07
CA ARG A 193 -15.28 -17.17 0.28
C ARG A 193 -15.49 -18.67 0.27
N GLY A 194 -16.20 -19.19 -0.73
CA GLY A 194 -16.35 -20.64 -0.94
C GLY A 194 -15.00 -21.33 -1.08
N LYS A 195 -14.14 -20.82 -1.98
CA LYS A 195 -12.78 -21.35 -2.20
C LYS A 195 -11.92 -21.29 -0.94
N LEU A 196 -11.92 -20.15 -0.23
CA LEU A 196 -11.17 -20.00 1.02
C LEU A 196 -11.65 -20.97 2.11
N LYS A 197 -12.96 -21.22 2.20
CA LYS A 197 -13.51 -22.20 3.14
C LYS A 197 -13.00 -23.61 2.82
N THR A 198 -12.95 -23.99 1.54
CA THR A 198 -12.40 -25.28 1.10
C THR A 198 -10.92 -25.39 1.47
N VAL A 199 -10.09 -24.43 1.08
CA VAL A 199 -8.64 -24.43 1.36
C VAL A 199 -8.37 -24.46 2.88
N LYS A 200 -9.13 -23.72 3.67
CA LYS A 200 -9.06 -23.75 5.14
C LYS A 200 -9.38 -25.15 5.69
N ASN A 201 -10.42 -25.81 5.17
CA ASN A 201 -10.78 -27.15 5.60
C ASN A 201 -9.71 -28.18 5.21
N ASP A 202 -9.12 -28.05 4.03
CA ASP A 202 -8.04 -28.94 3.57
C ASP A 202 -6.79 -28.78 4.44
N CYS A 203 -6.40 -27.54 4.74
CA CYS A 203 -5.34 -27.22 5.69
C CYS A 203 -5.57 -27.92 7.05
N LEU A 204 -6.72 -27.65 7.68
CA LEU A 204 -7.02 -28.18 9.02
C LEU A 204 -7.14 -29.71 9.02
N THR A 205 -7.76 -30.29 8.00
CA THR A 205 -7.94 -31.75 7.89
C THR A 205 -6.59 -32.45 7.82
N ASN A 206 -5.67 -31.93 7.00
CA ASN A 206 -4.33 -32.50 6.86
C ASN A 206 -3.52 -32.38 8.16
N LEU A 207 -3.53 -31.20 8.81
CA LEU A 207 -2.85 -31.01 10.10
C LEU A 207 -3.41 -31.91 11.20
N TYR A 208 -4.74 -32.07 11.29
CA TYR A 208 -5.33 -32.96 12.29
C TYR A 208 -4.97 -34.42 12.06
N LYS A 209 -4.97 -34.89 10.81
CA LYS A 209 -4.53 -36.25 10.47
C LYS A 209 -3.05 -36.46 10.82
N ALA A 210 -2.18 -35.49 10.55
CA ALA A 210 -0.78 -35.54 10.94
C ALA A 210 -0.60 -35.63 12.47
N ILE A 211 -1.29 -34.77 13.23
CA ILE A 211 -1.28 -34.77 14.70
C ILE A 211 -1.72 -36.13 15.26
N ALA A 212 -2.78 -36.73 14.69
CA ALA A 212 -3.26 -38.03 15.12
C ALA A 212 -2.19 -39.12 14.94
N LEU A 213 -1.51 -39.13 13.79
CA LEU A 213 -0.43 -40.08 13.52
C LEU A 213 0.79 -39.85 14.42
N PHE A 214 1.28 -38.62 14.56
CA PHE A 214 2.42 -38.33 15.46
C PHE A 214 2.11 -38.71 16.91
N LYS A 215 0.87 -38.49 17.36
CA LYS A 215 0.42 -38.90 18.69
C LYS A 215 0.37 -40.42 18.82
N GLN A 216 -0.16 -41.14 17.82
CA GLN A 216 -0.22 -42.60 17.80
C GLN A 216 1.18 -43.23 17.90
N HIS A 217 2.16 -42.65 17.21
CA HIS A 217 3.54 -43.14 17.17
C HIS A 217 4.44 -42.58 18.27
N LYS A 218 3.92 -41.71 19.15
CA LYS A 218 4.67 -41.04 20.23
C LYS A 218 5.88 -40.22 19.75
N ASN A 219 5.78 -39.65 18.55
CA ASN A 219 6.78 -38.72 17.99
C ASN A 219 6.51 -37.30 18.53
N TYR A 220 6.95 -37.03 19.76
CA TYR A 220 6.58 -35.81 20.50
C TYR A 220 7.16 -34.52 19.94
N ASP A 221 8.33 -34.60 19.29
CA ASP A 221 8.97 -33.54 18.53
C ASP A 221 8.09 -33.07 17.36
N TYR A 222 7.75 -33.97 16.46
CA TYR A 222 6.90 -33.68 15.31
C TYR A 222 5.46 -33.36 15.71
N LEU A 223 4.97 -33.94 16.81
CA LEU A 223 3.66 -33.59 17.37
C LEU A 223 3.64 -32.13 17.87
N ALA A 224 4.67 -31.70 18.61
CA ALA A 224 4.78 -30.33 19.08
C ALA A 224 4.88 -29.35 17.90
N ASP A 225 5.70 -29.67 16.90
CA ASP A 225 5.83 -28.85 15.69
C ASP A 225 4.51 -28.75 14.89
N ALA A 226 3.78 -29.87 14.72
CA ALA A 226 2.47 -29.86 14.07
C ALA A 226 1.42 -29.03 14.85
N LEU A 227 1.49 -29.00 16.19
CA LEU A 227 0.64 -28.14 17.02
C LEU A 227 1.01 -26.65 16.90
N LEU A 228 2.31 -26.32 16.75
CA LEU A 228 2.75 -24.95 16.45
C LEU A 228 2.26 -24.49 15.07
N ALA A 229 2.35 -25.36 14.06
CA ALA A 229 1.78 -25.09 12.74
C ALA A 229 0.26 -24.84 12.84
N LEU A 230 -0.48 -25.73 13.51
CA LEU A 230 -1.93 -25.58 13.69
C LEU A 230 -2.30 -24.29 14.44
N SER A 231 -1.52 -23.90 15.46
CA SER A 231 -1.67 -22.62 16.16
C SER A 231 -1.51 -21.43 15.20
N THR A 232 -0.50 -21.49 14.34
CA THR A 232 -0.21 -20.45 13.32
C THR A 232 -1.34 -20.34 12.32
N GLU A 233 -1.84 -21.47 11.82
CA GLU A 233 -2.94 -21.45 10.85
C GLU A 233 -4.25 -20.94 11.47
N TYR A 234 -4.59 -21.34 12.69
CA TYR A 234 -5.75 -20.77 13.37
C TYR A 234 -5.65 -19.27 13.58
N ARG A 235 -4.45 -18.75 13.80
CA ARG A 235 -4.21 -17.31 13.86
C ARG A 235 -4.43 -16.65 12.49
N SER A 236 -3.87 -17.23 11.42
CA SER A 236 -4.09 -16.79 10.03
C SER A 236 -5.58 -16.77 9.66
N PHE A 237 -6.36 -17.71 10.20
CA PHE A 237 -7.82 -17.81 10.04
C PHE A 237 -8.63 -16.97 11.05
N GLN A 238 -7.98 -16.03 11.75
CA GLN A 238 -8.60 -15.13 12.74
C GLN A 238 -9.37 -15.86 13.86
N SER A 239 -8.84 -17.01 14.32
CA SER A 239 -9.40 -17.79 15.43
C SER A 239 -8.46 -17.79 16.65
N PRO A 240 -8.33 -16.67 17.37
CA PRO A 240 -7.32 -16.48 18.41
C PRO A 240 -7.47 -17.45 19.59
N ILE A 241 -8.70 -17.83 19.93
CA ILE A 241 -8.97 -18.79 21.02
C ILE A 241 -8.38 -20.16 20.67
N ARG A 242 -8.61 -20.65 19.45
CA ARG A 242 -8.07 -21.94 18.99
C ARG A 242 -6.56 -21.88 18.82
N SER A 243 -6.03 -20.78 18.28
CA SER A 243 -4.59 -20.55 18.19
C SER A 243 -3.91 -20.68 19.56
N ARG A 244 -4.39 -19.96 20.58
CA ARG A 244 -3.87 -20.04 21.96
C ARG A 244 -3.97 -21.44 22.56
N PHE A 245 -5.07 -22.14 22.33
CA PHE A 245 -5.26 -23.50 22.81
C PHE A 245 -4.17 -24.44 22.28
N TYR A 246 -3.90 -24.43 20.97
CA TYR A 246 -2.86 -25.26 20.37
C TYR A 246 -1.45 -24.81 20.72
N LEU A 247 -1.19 -23.50 20.83
CA LEU A 247 0.08 -22.98 21.32
C LEU A 247 0.40 -23.47 22.73
N THR A 248 -0.60 -23.48 23.61
CA THR A 248 -0.46 -23.98 24.99
C THR A 248 -0.18 -25.48 25.02
N GLN A 249 -0.82 -26.26 24.14
CA GLN A 249 -0.54 -27.69 24.02
C GLN A 249 0.89 -27.96 23.52
N ALA A 250 1.35 -27.23 22.50
CA ALA A 250 2.72 -27.32 22.01
C ALA A 250 3.73 -26.97 23.11
N GLU A 251 3.52 -25.87 23.84
CA GLU A 251 4.38 -25.45 24.95
C GLU A 251 4.49 -26.53 26.03
N ARG A 252 3.38 -27.17 26.40
CA ARG A 252 3.38 -28.25 27.40
C ARG A 252 4.24 -29.43 26.93
N LEU A 253 4.15 -29.81 25.66
CA LEU A 253 4.97 -30.89 25.10
C LEU A 253 6.45 -30.51 25.04
N ILE A 254 6.77 -29.31 24.55
CA ILE A 254 8.15 -28.80 24.46
C ILE A 254 8.82 -28.82 25.83
N LYS A 255 8.15 -28.30 26.86
CA LYS A 255 8.68 -28.31 28.24
C LYS A 255 8.79 -29.73 28.82
N LYS A 256 7.76 -30.56 28.65
CA LYS A 256 7.73 -31.92 29.20
C LYS A 256 8.82 -32.81 28.61
N HIS A 257 9.09 -32.68 27.32
CA HIS A 257 10.03 -33.53 26.58
C HIS A 257 11.37 -32.86 26.28
N LYS A 258 11.62 -31.65 26.80
CA LYS A 258 12.88 -30.88 26.64
C LYS A 258 13.28 -30.69 25.17
N LEU A 259 12.33 -30.25 24.34
CA LEU A 259 12.51 -30.09 22.89
C LEU A 259 13.18 -28.74 22.56
N THR A 260 14.49 -28.62 22.81
CA THR A 260 15.25 -27.37 22.71
C THR A 260 15.20 -26.72 21.33
N GLU A 261 15.16 -27.51 20.26
CA GLU A 261 15.10 -27.00 18.88
C GLU A 261 13.80 -26.22 18.58
N LEU A 262 12.73 -26.46 19.33
CA LEU A 262 11.43 -25.80 19.15
C LEU A 262 11.22 -24.59 20.07
N GLU A 263 12.11 -24.34 21.03
CA GLU A 263 11.99 -23.22 21.97
C GLU A 263 12.08 -21.85 21.25
N GLY A 264 12.95 -21.75 20.24
CA GLY A 264 13.07 -20.57 19.39
C GLY A 264 11.77 -20.26 18.64
N ASN A 265 11.14 -21.28 18.04
CA ASN A 265 9.87 -21.15 17.34
C ASN A 265 8.74 -20.74 18.30
N LEU A 266 8.68 -21.35 19.49
CA LEU A 266 7.70 -21.00 20.53
C LEU A 266 7.86 -19.53 20.99
N ALA A 267 9.10 -19.08 21.23
CA ALA A 267 9.39 -17.71 21.64
C ALA A 267 8.99 -16.69 20.57
N LEU A 268 9.27 -16.98 19.29
CA LEU A 268 8.82 -16.17 18.16
C LEU A 268 7.29 -16.06 18.13
N MET A 269 6.57 -17.17 18.24
CA MET A 269 5.10 -17.15 18.23
C MET A 269 4.49 -16.36 19.38
N LYS A 270 5.09 -16.42 20.58
CA LYS A 270 4.65 -15.65 21.76
C LYS A 270 4.87 -14.14 21.62
N ARG A 271 5.99 -13.72 21.04
CA ARG A 271 6.28 -12.28 20.80
C ARG A 271 5.22 -11.61 19.92
N TRP A 272 4.56 -12.38 19.07
CA TRP A 272 3.60 -11.86 18.12
C TRP A 272 2.18 -11.74 18.73
N GLU A 273 1.96 -11.99 20.03
CA GLU A 273 0.65 -11.75 20.66
C GLU A 273 0.32 -10.24 20.76
N PRO A 274 -0.71 -9.72 20.06
CA PRO A 274 -0.88 -8.27 19.87
C PRO A 274 -1.46 -7.48 21.05
N PHE A 275 -1.31 -7.91 22.31
CA PHE A 275 -2.05 -7.29 23.42
C PHE A 275 -1.21 -6.58 24.49
N SER A 276 0.13 -6.57 24.43
CA SER A 276 0.93 -5.93 25.49
C SER A 276 1.56 -4.59 25.15
N ASN A 277 1.90 -4.27 23.89
CA ASN A 277 2.80 -3.14 23.59
C ASN A 277 2.37 -2.27 22.38
N TYR A 278 1.20 -1.63 22.45
CA TYR A 278 0.86 -0.55 21.50
C TYR A 278 0.98 0.81 22.22
N ASN A 279 1.99 1.61 21.89
CA ASN A 279 2.24 2.91 22.51
C ASN A 279 1.65 4.04 21.63
N PRO A 280 0.59 4.75 22.08
CA PRO A 280 -0.15 5.71 21.25
C PRO A 280 0.57 7.04 20.97
N LYS A 281 1.82 7.22 21.41
CA LYS A 281 2.45 8.55 21.52
C LYS A 281 2.99 9.16 20.20
N ASN A 282 2.98 8.44 19.08
CA ASN A 282 3.45 8.97 17.78
C ASN A 282 2.34 9.66 16.93
N PHE A 283 1.25 10.11 17.55
CA PHE A 283 0.01 10.54 16.89
C PHE A 283 -0.12 12.05 16.60
N MET A 284 0.96 12.84 16.57
CA MET A 284 0.80 14.30 16.37
C MET A 284 0.33 14.72 14.96
N ASP A 285 0.59 13.92 13.92
CA ASP A 285 0.14 14.24 12.54
C ASP A 285 -1.30 13.78 12.22
N ILE A 286 -1.98 13.06 13.13
CA ILE A 286 -3.34 12.51 12.90
C ILE A 286 -4.45 13.47 13.36
N ASN A 287 -4.12 14.55 14.10
CA ASN A 287 -5.13 15.44 14.67
C ASN A 287 -5.90 16.29 13.64
N ARG A 288 -5.29 16.66 12.50
CA ARG A 288 -5.90 17.62 11.56
C ARG A 288 -6.95 17.00 10.62
N LEU A 289 -6.76 15.74 10.24
CA LEU A 289 -7.75 15.01 9.43
C LEU A 289 -9.01 14.68 10.25
N VAL A 290 -8.84 14.46 11.56
CA VAL A 290 -9.95 14.38 12.52
C VAL A 290 -10.72 15.70 12.57
N GLU A 291 -10.05 16.86 12.51
CA GLU A 291 -10.71 18.18 12.46
C GLU A 291 -11.54 18.35 11.17
N ALA A 292 -10.98 18.02 9.99
CA ALA A 292 -11.71 18.13 8.73
C ALA A 292 -12.93 17.18 8.68
N ASN A 293 -12.80 15.96 9.18
CA ASN A 293 -13.92 15.01 9.29
C ASN A 293 -14.96 15.49 10.30
N THR A 294 -14.53 16.06 11.44
CA THR A 294 -15.44 16.65 12.43
C THR A 294 -16.23 17.82 11.85
N ALA A 295 -15.56 18.71 11.11
CA ALA A 295 -16.20 19.83 10.41
C ALA A 295 -17.20 19.33 9.35
N PHE A 296 -16.83 18.30 8.57
CA PHE A 296 -17.73 17.65 7.62
C PHE A 296 -18.98 17.08 8.30
N ARG A 297 -18.84 16.37 9.42
CA ARG A 297 -19.98 15.80 10.17
C ARG A 297 -20.87 16.87 10.77
N ARG A 298 -20.28 17.99 11.22
CA ARG A 298 -21.05 19.15 11.68
C ARG A 298 -21.90 19.71 10.55
N PHE A 299 -21.31 19.94 9.38
CA PHE A 299 -22.03 20.41 8.20
C PHE A 299 -23.12 19.41 7.74
N GLU A 300 -22.82 18.10 7.72
CA GLU A 300 -23.79 17.03 7.42
C GLU A 300 -25.01 17.07 8.35
N LYS A 301 -24.78 17.30 9.65
CA LYS A 301 -25.85 17.43 10.64
C LYS A 301 -26.72 18.65 10.36
N GLU A 302 -26.14 19.82 10.12
CA GLU A 302 -26.89 21.04 9.79
C GLU A 302 -27.71 20.85 8.50
N LEU A 303 -27.10 20.26 7.46
CA LEU A 303 -27.74 20.01 6.17
C LEU A 303 -28.96 19.07 6.27
N SER A 304 -29.01 18.17 7.26
CA SER A 304 -30.14 17.26 7.48
C SER A 304 -31.47 17.97 7.77
N GLY A 305 -31.41 19.23 8.22
CA GLY A 305 -32.56 20.11 8.41
C GLY A 305 -33.17 20.67 7.13
N PHE A 306 -32.58 20.37 5.96
CA PHE A 306 -32.99 20.90 4.67
C PHE A 306 -33.46 19.78 3.73
N SER A 307 -34.38 20.09 2.81
CA SER A 307 -34.98 19.16 1.85
C SER A 307 -34.70 19.58 0.41
N VAL A 308 -33.46 19.36 -0.05
CA VAL A 308 -33.02 19.69 -1.41
C VAL A 308 -33.59 18.68 -2.42
N SER A 309 -34.07 19.16 -3.56
CA SER A 309 -34.65 18.34 -4.63
C SER A 309 -33.70 17.27 -5.19
N ASP A 310 -34.27 16.17 -5.68
CA ASP A 310 -33.59 15.05 -6.35
C ASP A 310 -32.48 14.35 -5.55
N ASN A 311 -32.47 14.52 -4.23
CA ASN A 311 -31.46 13.94 -3.33
C ASN A 311 -30.02 14.37 -3.69
N LYS A 312 -29.84 15.49 -4.40
CA LYS A 312 -28.55 15.95 -4.95
C LYS A 312 -27.54 16.24 -3.85
N ALA A 313 -27.96 16.94 -2.79
CA ALA A 313 -27.11 17.27 -1.65
C ALA A 313 -26.54 16.01 -0.98
N ASN A 314 -27.37 15.00 -0.71
CA ASN A 314 -26.93 13.74 -0.11
C ASN A 314 -26.00 12.93 -1.02
N LYS A 315 -26.22 12.96 -2.34
CA LYS A 315 -25.31 12.32 -3.32
C LYS A 315 -23.91 12.94 -3.26
N PHE A 316 -23.82 14.28 -3.25
CA PHE A 316 -22.53 14.96 -3.16
C PHE A 316 -21.85 14.76 -1.81
N MET A 317 -22.60 14.82 -0.71
CA MET A 317 -22.08 14.54 0.63
C MET A 317 -21.51 13.12 0.75
N SER A 318 -22.21 12.11 0.23
CA SER A 318 -21.73 10.74 0.21
C SER A 318 -20.43 10.57 -0.61
N LEU A 319 -20.37 11.22 -1.78
CA LEU A 319 -19.15 11.22 -2.62
C LEU A 319 -17.97 11.92 -1.95
N LEU A 320 -18.23 13.02 -1.25
CA LEU A 320 -17.21 13.80 -0.56
C LEU A 320 -16.69 13.07 0.68
N LEU A 321 -17.58 12.44 1.46
CA LEU A 321 -17.21 11.58 2.58
C LEU A 321 -16.32 10.41 2.12
N SER A 322 -16.72 9.73 1.04
CA SER A 322 -15.94 8.63 0.46
C SER A 322 -14.54 9.10 0.04
N SER A 323 -14.42 10.31 -0.50
CA SER A 323 -13.11 10.87 -0.84
C SER A 323 -12.30 11.30 0.39
N LEU A 324 -12.93 11.88 1.42
CA LEU A 324 -12.28 12.25 2.67
C LEU A 324 -11.64 11.02 3.34
N GLU A 325 -12.41 9.94 3.44
CA GLU A 325 -11.93 8.67 4.01
C GLU A 325 -10.79 8.06 3.16
N SER A 326 -10.87 8.19 1.83
CA SER A 326 -9.80 7.72 0.94
C SER A 326 -8.53 8.56 1.08
N PHE A 327 -8.67 9.88 1.17
CA PHE A 327 -7.57 10.80 1.40
C PHE A 327 -6.91 10.58 2.77
N GLU A 328 -7.72 10.30 3.81
CA GLU A 328 -7.26 9.91 5.14
C GLU A 328 -6.39 8.65 5.12
N LEU A 329 -6.86 7.62 4.42
CA LEU A 329 -6.14 6.37 4.31
C LEU A 329 -4.78 6.55 3.64
N VAL A 330 -4.73 7.27 2.51
CA VAL A 330 -3.49 7.47 1.75
C VAL A 330 -2.53 8.37 2.51
N SER A 331 -2.99 9.46 3.13
CA SER A 331 -2.14 10.36 3.93
C SER A 331 -1.56 9.67 5.16
N THR A 332 -2.35 8.85 5.85
CA THR A 332 -1.89 8.03 6.98
C THR A 332 -0.84 7.02 6.55
N ARG A 333 -1.05 6.34 5.40
CA ARG A 333 -0.09 5.37 4.86
C ARG A 333 1.21 6.06 4.45
N TYR A 334 1.12 7.20 3.77
CA TYR A 334 2.25 8.05 3.41
C TYR A 334 3.08 8.44 4.64
N ALA A 335 2.43 8.96 5.69
CA ALA A 335 3.10 9.37 6.92
C ALA A 335 3.83 8.20 7.60
N ASN A 336 3.17 7.04 7.69
CA ASN A 336 3.77 5.85 8.30
C ASN A 336 4.99 5.34 7.52
N ILE A 337 4.90 5.27 6.18
CA ILE A 337 6.02 4.83 5.35
C ILE A 337 7.15 5.86 5.40
N ARG A 338 6.83 7.16 5.41
CA ARG A 338 7.83 8.23 5.55
C ARG A 338 8.58 8.12 6.87
N ASN A 339 7.88 7.91 7.98
CA ASN A 339 8.51 7.69 9.29
C ASN A 339 9.42 6.46 9.26
N LYS A 340 8.99 5.37 8.62
CA LYS A 340 9.81 4.18 8.44
C LYS A 340 11.09 4.47 7.64
N ILE A 341 11.01 5.23 6.54
CA ILE A 341 12.18 5.65 5.76
C ILE A 341 13.13 6.49 6.61
N GLN A 342 12.59 7.45 7.39
CA GLN A 342 13.41 8.26 8.29
C GLN A 342 14.11 7.42 9.36
N ASP A 343 13.44 6.39 9.90
CA ASP A 343 14.04 5.50 10.88
C ASP A 343 15.13 4.62 10.24
N ILE A 344 14.91 4.10 9.03
CA ILE A 344 15.95 3.43 8.23
C ILE A 344 17.17 4.36 8.05
N HIS A 345 16.94 5.63 7.72
CA HIS A 345 18.03 6.60 7.51
C HIS A 345 18.78 6.92 8.79
N LYS A 346 18.08 7.01 9.93
CA LYS A 346 18.71 7.17 11.25
C LYS A 346 19.59 5.96 11.58
N GLU A 347 19.11 4.75 11.32
CA GLU A 347 19.88 3.52 11.53
C GLU A 347 21.12 3.49 10.64
N GLU A 348 20.98 3.78 9.35
CA GLU A 348 22.11 3.88 8.42
C GLU A 348 23.12 4.95 8.84
N TRP A 349 22.64 6.10 9.29
CA TRP A 349 23.52 7.18 9.75
C TRP A 349 24.26 6.82 11.04
N ALA A 350 23.57 6.16 11.99
CA ALA A 350 24.20 5.63 13.20
C ALA A 350 25.27 4.58 12.87
N GLN A 351 25.01 3.70 11.90
CA GLN A 351 25.96 2.72 11.39
C GLN A 351 27.19 3.38 10.76
N ARG A 352 26.98 4.37 9.88
CA ARG A 352 28.06 5.16 9.25
C ARG A 352 28.94 5.86 10.28
N LYS A 353 28.32 6.43 11.31
CA LYS A 353 29.04 7.08 12.42
C LYS A 353 29.85 6.07 13.25
N ALA A 354 29.33 4.86 13.45
CA ALA A 354 30.01 3.81 14.21
C ALA A 354 31.21 3.20 13.47
N ASN A 355 31.21 3.18 12.14
CA ASN A 355 32.35 2.68 11.33
C ASN A 355 32.65 3.62 10.14
N PRO A 356 33.31 4.76 10.38
CA PRO A 356 33.53 5.79 9.36
C PRO A 356 34.43 5.32 8.20
N GLU A 357 35.30 4.34 8.42
CA GLU A 357 36.21 3.81 7.38
C GLU A 357 35.54 2.84 6.40
N ARG A 358 34.30 2.41 6.68
CA ARG A 358 33.58 1.46 5.84
C ARG A 358 33.06 2.17 4.58
N LYS A 359 33.58 1.76 3.41
CA LYS A 359 33.25 2.37 2.10
C LYS A 359 31.84 2.09 1.58
N SER A 360 31.19 1.02 2.05
CA SER A 360 29.84 0.66 1.60
C SER A 360 29.02 -0.01 2.70
N TRP A 361 27.71 0.25 2.66
CA TRP A 361 26.72 -0.29 3.57
C TRP A 361 25.69 -1.06 2.76
N PRO A 362 25.29 -2.28 3.18
CA PRO A 362 24.18 -2.96 2.54
C PRO A 362 22.90 -2.12 2.72
N ALA A 363 22.14 -1.93 1.64
CA ALA A 363 20.85 -1.27 1.68
C ALA A 363 19.92 -1.97 2.69
N HIS A 364 19.17 -1.21 3.46
CA HIS A 364 18.23 -1.80 4.41
C HIS A 364 17.19 -2.66 3.65
N PRO A 365 16.82 -3.87 4.13
CA PRO A 365 15.97 -4.81 3.37
C PRO A 365 14.63 -4.21 2.93
N ASP A 366 14.09 -3.29 3.74
CA ASP A 366 12.83 -2.60 3.49
C ASP A 366 12.97 -1.29 2.72
N GLU A 367 14.18 -0.82 2.42
CA GLU A 367 14.42 0.51 1.84
C GLU A 367 13.77 0.62 0.45
N LYS A 368 14.07 -0.32 -0.45
CA LYS A 368 13.50 -0.37 -1.81
C LYS A 368 11.97 -0.43 -1.80
N TYR A 369 11.41 -1.24 -0.90
CA TYR A 369 9.96 -1.38 -0.77
C TYR A 369 9.30 -0.12 -0.22
N SER A 370 9.91 0.49 0.79
CA SER A 370 9.40 1.71 1.42
C SER A 370 9.44 2.89 0.46
N TYR A 371 10.52 3.03 -0.33
CA TYR A 371 10.59 4.06 -1.37
C TYR A 371 9.59 3.86 -2.51
N ALA A 372 9.38 2.62 -2.97
CA ALA A 372 8.35 2.35 -3.97
C ALA A 372 6.95 2.67 -3.45
N ALA A 373 6.65 2.30 -2.20
CA ALA A 373 5.35 2.54 -1.60
C ALA A 373 5.09 4.03 -1.29
N VAL A 374 6.08 4.76 -0.77
CA VAL A 374 5.92 6.21 -0.51
C VAL A 374 5.76 7.01 -1.80
N ARG A 375 6.38 6.55 -2.89
CA ARG A 375 6.20 7.14 -4.22
C ARG A 375 4.75 6.98 -4.67
N VAL A 376 4.22 5.75 -4.71
CA VAL A 376 2.82 5.49 -5.07
C VAL A 376 1.85 6.30 -4.20
N ASP A 377 2.15 6.45 -2.91
CA ASP A 377 1.32 7.24 -2.00
C ASP A 377 1.39 8.74 -2.27
N ALA A 378 2.58 9.28 -2.54
CA ALA A 378 2.72 10.67 -2.94
C ALA A 378 1.94 10.96 -4.24
N GLU A 379 2.09 10.10 -5.25
CA GLU A 379 1.37 10.18 -6.52
C GLU A 379 -0.15 10.13 -6.31
N SER A 380 -0.60 9.21 -5.45
CA SER A 380 -2.00 9.08 -5.07
C SER A 380 -2.50 10.34 -4.37
N LEU A 381 -1.75 10.92 -3.43
CA LEU A 381 -2.14 12.14 -2.72
C LEU A 381 -2.38 13.32 -3.65
N PHE A 382 -1.59 13.46 -4.71
CA PHE A 382 -1.80 14.50 -5.72
C PHE A 382 -3.11 14.29 -6.47
N ILE A 383 -3.37 13.07 -6.96
CA ILE A 383 -4.60 12.73 -7.69
C ILE A 383 -5.82 12.90 -6.79
N PHE A 384 -5.77 12.34 -5.58
CA PHE A 384 -6.88 12.41 -4.62
C PHE A 384 -7.09 13.84 -4.11
N GLY A 385 -6.04 14.64 -3.96
CA GLY A 385 -6.15 16.06 -3.64
C GLY A 385 -6.95 16.84 -4.69
N ILE A 386 -6.67 16.62 -5.97
CA ILE A 386 -7.46 17.20 -7.08
C ILE A 386 -8.92 16.77 -6.99
N ILE A 387 -9.17 15.47 -6.80
CA ILE A 387 -10.53 14.94 -6.73
C ILE A 387 -11.27 15.50 -5.52
N MET A 388 -10.62 15.59 -4.36
CA MET A 388 -11.16 16.19 -3.14
C MET A 388 -11.62 17.61 -3.39
N VAL A 389 -10.73 18.47 -3.90
CA VAL A 389 -11.04 19.87 -4.13
C VAL A 389 -12.14 20.01 -5.19
N ARG A 390 -12.07 19.26 -6.30
CA ARG A 390 -13.12 19.26 -7.32
C ARG A 390 -14.49 18.82 -6.78
N ARG A 391 -14.55 17.81 -5.91
CA ARG A 391 -15.81 17.33 -5.34
C ARG A 391 -16.44 18.29 -4.34
N THR A 392 -15.70 19.29 -3.85
CA THR A 392 -16.29 20.37 -3.04
C THR A 392 -17.05 21.38 -3.91
N LEU A 393 -16.71 21.54 -5.20
CA LEU A 393 -17.32 22.56 -6.08
C LEU A 393 -18.83 22.40 -6.24
N PRO A 394 -19.40 21.22 -6.54
CA PRO A 394 -20.86 21.08 -6.63
C PRO A 394 -21.58 21.40 -5.32
N LEU A 395 -20.91 21.20 -4.19
CA LEU A 395 -21.48 21.53 -2.88
C LEU A 395 -21.45 23.04 -2.64
N ILE A 396 -20.35 23.71 -2.99
CA ILE A 396 -20.25 25.18 -2.97
C ILE A 396 -21.30 25.79 -3.91
N GLU A 397 -21.49 25.21 -5.10
CA GLU A 397 -22.49 25.67 -6.08
C GLU A 397 -23.93 25.63 -5.54
N LEU A 398 -24.26 24.60 -4.74
CA LEU A 398 -25.57 24.51 -4.10
C LEU A 398 -25.74 25.53 -2.97
N PHE A 399 -24.64 26.05 -2.44
CA PHE A 399 -24.58 26.92 -1.28
C PHE A 399 -24.65 28.42 -1.65
N ILE A 400 -23.96 28.83 -2.71
CA ILE A 400 -23.87 30.24 -3.14
C ILE A 400 -25.17 30.74 -3.81
N LEU A 401 -25.51 32.01 -3.60
CA LEU A 401 -26.72 32.66 -4.14
C LEU A 401 -26.52 33.22 -5.56
N ASP A 402 -25.32 33.71 -5.86
CA ASP A 402 -25.05 34.53 -7.06
C ASP A 402 -24.70 33.72 -8.31
N LYS A 403 -24.88 32.40 -8.26
CA LYS A 403 -24.47 31.51 -9.34
C LYS A 403 -25.38 31.71 -10.57
N PRO A 404 -24.82 32.01 -11.76
CA PRO A 404 -25.61 32.04 -12.99
C PRO A 404 -26.21 30.65 -13.29
N PRO A 405 -27.51 30.52 -13.65
CA PRO A 405 -28.18 29.23 -13.83
C PRO A 405 -27.51 28.30 -14.87
N ALA A 406 -26.84 28.87 -15.88
CA ALA A 406 -26.19 28.13 -16.96
C ALA A 406 -24.71 27.81 -16.70
N LYS A 407 -24.11 28.28 -15.59
CA LYS A 407 -22.67 28.15 -15.35
C LYS A 407 -22.42 26.93 -14.44
N THR A 408 -21.58 26.00 -14.88
CA THR A 408 -21.08 24.89 -14.04
C THR A 408 -19.58 25.02 -13.88
N PHE A 409 -19.07 24.79 -12.67
CA PHE A 409 -17.65 24.85 -12.38
C PHE A 409 -17.06 23.44 -12.47
N GLU A 410 -16.56 23.10 -13.67
CA GLU A 410 -15.93 21.81 -13.93
C GLU A 410 -14.59 21.63 -13.20
N ASP A 411 -13.94 22.74 -12.85
CA ASP A 411 -12.73 22.75 -12.05
C ASP A 411 -12.56 24.04 -11.22
N LEU A 412 -11.53 24.03 -10.38
CA LEU A 412 -11.21 25.12 -9.46
C LEU A 412 -10.78 26.40 -10.18
N SER A 413 -10.24 26.29 -11.40
CA SER A 413 -9.83 27.45 -12.22
C SER A 413 -11.05 28.26 -12.63
N ASN A 414 -12.07 27.56 -13.14
CA ASN A 414 -13.31 28.17 -13.61
C ASN A 414 -14.08 28.80 -12.44
N PHE A 415 -14.07 28.14 -11.28
CA PHE A 415 -14.65 28.68 -10.06
C PHE A 415 -13.90 29.92 -9.55
N TYR A 416 -12.59 29.83 -9.40
CA TYR A 416 -11.75 30.92 -8.91
C TYR A 416 -11.84 32.15 -9.82
N SER A 417 -11.71 31.98 -11.13
CA SER A 417 -11.84 33.08 -12.09
C SER A 417 -13.19 33.78 -11.98
N TRP A 418 -14.28 33.01 -11.81
CA TRP A 418 -15.61 33.57 -11.62
C TRP A 418 -15.75 34.34 -10.30
N ILE A 419 -15.39 33.73 -9.17
CA ILE A 419 -15.59 34.37 -7.86
C ILE A 419 -14.73 35.64 -7.73
N SER A 420 -13.53 35.66 -8.31
CA SER A 420 -12.64 36.82 -8.32
C SER A 420 -13.12 37.98 -9.21
N THR A 421 -13.85 37.69 -10.29
CA THR A 421 -14.29 38.70 -11.27
C THR A 421 -15.77 39.09 -11.15
N THR A 422 -16.54 38.43 -10.28
CA THR A 422 -17.96 38.70 -10.11
C THR A 422 -18.17 40.13 -9.57
N PRO A 423 -18.87 41.01 -10.32
CA PRO A 423 -19.17 42.36 -9.86
C PRO A 423 -20.28 42.30 -8.79
N ASN A 424 -20.07 42.99 -7.67
CA ASN A 424 -21.04 43.11 -6.58
C ASN A 424 -21.61 41.76 -6.07
N PRO A 425 -20.77 40.81 -5.62
CA PRO A 425 -21.26 39.54 -5.08
C PRO A 425 -22.12 39.76 -3.83
N SER A 426 -23.05 38.84 -3.54
CA SER A 426 -23.76 38.82 -2.26
C SER A 426 -22.76 38.75 -1.10
N LYS A 427 -23.19 39.18 0.09
CA LYS A 427 -22.33 39.13 1.29
C LYS A 427 -21.73 37.74 1.51
N LEU A 428 -22.51 36.68 1.33
CA LEU A 428 -22.04 35.30 1.48
C LEU A 428 -20.93 34.96 0.47
N THR A 429 -21.11 35.30 -0.80
CA THR A 429 -20.11 35.06 -1.85
C THR A 429 -18.88 35.94 -1.67
N ALA A 430 -19.04 37.18 -1.18
CA ALA A 430 -17.95 38.07 -0.83
C ALA A 430 -17.11 37.51 0.34
N ASP A 431 -17.77 37.02 1.40
CA ASP A 431 -17.12 36.38 2.54
C ASP A 431 -16.37 35.11 2.08
N LEU A 432 -17.01 34.24 1.28
CA LEU A 432 -16.37 33.05 0.70
C LEU A 432 -15.13 33.42 -0.14
N ARG A 433 -15.22 34.49 -0.94
CA ARG A 433 -14.10 34.98 -1.75
C ARG A 433 -12.94 35.47 -0.89
N ASN A 434 -13.23 36.26 0.14
CA ASN A 434 -12.21 36.90 0.97
C ASN A 434 -11.53 35.87 1.87
N ASP A 435 -12.31 34.96 2.48
CA ASP A 435 -11.81 33.97 3.43
C ASP A 435 -11.06 32.83 2.73
N PHE A 436 -11.50 32.42 1.53
CA PHE A 436 -10.94 31.25 0.84
C PHE A 436 -10.19 31.56 -0.46
N GLY A 437 -10.17 32.81 -0.93
CA GLY A 437 -9.53 33.20 -2.18
C GLY A 437 -8.07 32.74 -2.28
N HIS A 438 -7.32 32.89 -1.18
CA HIS A 438 -5.93 32.44 -1.09
C HIS A 438 -5.81 30.90 -1.20
N HIS A 439 -6.70 30.14 -0.54
CA HIS A 439 -6.75 28.68 -0.67
C HIS A 439 -7.06 28.24 -2.10
N PHE A 440 -8.08 28.82 -2.73
CA PHE A 440 -8.46 28.50 -4.10
C PHE A 440 -7.32 28.76 -5.08
N ARG A 441 -6.67 29.91 -4.94
CA ARG A 441 -5.54 30.30 -5.77
C ARG A 441 -4.35 29.36 -5.60
N TRP A 442 -3.96 29.09 -4.37
CA TRP A 442 -2.83 28.21 -4.07
C TRP A 442 -3.09 26.78 -4.54
N LEU A 443 -4.26 26.22 -4.19
CA LEU A 443 -4.65 24.87 -4.63
C LEU A 443 -4.73 24.80 -6.15
N TYR A 444 -5.27 25.82 -6.82
CA TYR A 444 -5.31 25.86 -8.28
C TYR A 444 -3.91 25.79 -8.87
N ALA A 445 -3.00 26.66 -8.44
CA ALA A 445 -1.64 26.72 -8.96
C ALA A 445 -0.87 25.42 -8.74
N VAL A 446 -0.91 24.89 -7.51
CA VAL A 446 -0.17 23.70 -7.10
C VAL A 446 -0.73 22.46 -7.80
N LEU A 447 -2.04 22.25 -7.75
CA LEU A 447 -2.67 21.07 -8.34
C LEU A 447 -2.55 21.06 -9.88
N ARG A 448 -2.63 22.24 -10.52
CA ARG A 448 -2.36 22.42 -11.95
C ARG A 448 -0.92 22.05 -12.29
N PHE A 449 0.03 22.58 -11.53
CA PHE A 449 1.46 22.29 -11.72
C PHE A 449 1.73 20.78 -11.63
N TYR A 450 1.19 20.10 -10.61
CA TYR A 450 1.29 18.64 -10.50
C TYR A 450 0.60 17.92 -11.66
N ARG A 451 -0.62 18.29 -12.04
CA ARG A 451 -1.32 17.65 -13.16
C ARG A 451 -0.48 17.71 -14.44
N ASN A 452 0.01 18.90 -14.79
CA ASN A 452 0.76 19.12 -16.02
C ASN A 452 2.12 18.40 -15.95
N ARG A 453 2.87 18.50 -14.85
CA ARG A 453 4.19 17.87 -14.74
C ARG A 453 4.14 16.36 -14.57
N PHE A 454 3.12 15.85 -13.89
CA PHE A 454 3.02 14.47 -13.45
C PHE A 454 2.11 13.61 -14.33
N VAL A 455 0.88 14.06 -14.67
CA VAL A 455 -0.10 13.22 -15.37
C VAL A 455 0.09 13.22 -16.88
N GLU A 456 0.46 14.36 -17.47
CA GLU A 456 0.56 14.50 -18.94
C GLU A 456 1.88 13.95 -19.51
N HIS A 457 2.93 13.75 -18.68
CA HIS A 457 4.29 13.46 -19.16
C HIS A 457 4.99 12.25 -18.52
N LEU A 458 4.24 11.37 -17.84
CA LEU A 458 4.74 10.11 -17.22
C LEU A 458 5.56 9.20 -18.16
N SER A 459 5.50 9.41 -19.48
CA SER A 459 6.16 8.63 -20.52
C SER A 459 7.38 9.29 -21.17
N GLU A 460 7.77 10.52 -20.80
CA GLU A 460 8.85 11.24 -21.49
C GLU A 460 10.25 11.07 -20.86
N PRO A 461 11.28 10.65 -21.64
CA PRO A 461 12.66 10.46 -21.15
C PRO A 461 13.31 11.70 -20.53
N ARG A 462 12.85 12.91 -20.89
CA ARG A 462 13.40 14.18 -20.38
C ARG A 462 13.09 14.43 -18.91
N GLN A 463 12.18 13.64 -18.31
CA GLN A 463 11.85 13.67 -16.89
C GLN A 463 12.69 12.72 -16.03
N GLN A 464 13.70 12.03 -16.59
CA GLN A 464 14.71 11.30 -15.79
C GLN A 464 15.51 12.20 -14.82
N GLY A 465 15.32 13.53 -14.90
CA GLY A 465 15.81 14.51 -13.92
C GLY A 465 14.89 14.79 -12.74
N MET A 466 13.67 14.23 -12.69
CA MET A 466 12.79 14.33 -11.53
C MET A 466 13.31 13.41 -10.42
N ASN A 467 14.18 13.95 -9.57
CA ASN A 467 14.61 13.26 -8.38
C ASN A 467 13.60 13.52 -7.27
N PHE A 468 13.01 12.45 -6.72
CA PHE A 468 12.38 12.55 -5.41
C PHE A 468 13.50 12.46 -4.38
N ASP A 469 13.79 13.55 -3.67
CA ASP A 469 14.60 13.45 -2.46
C ASP A 469 13.77 12.81 -1.36
N LEU A 470 13.86 11.48 -1.29
CA LEU A 470 13.11 10.66 -0.34
C LEU A 470 13.76 10.63 1.05
N GLY A 471 15.01 11.12 1.19
CA GLY A 471 15.78 11.16 2.43
C GLY A 471 15.90 12.54 3.08
N GLY A 472 15.66 13.60 2.31
CA GLY A 472 15.72 14.97 2.78
C GLY A 472 14.55 15.36 3.68
N LYS A 473 14.76 16.44 4.46
CA LYS A 473 13.70 17.06 5.28
C LYS A 473 12.52 17.57 4.44
N LYS A 474 12.75 17.92 3.17
CA LYS A 474 11.76 18.41 2.21
C LYS A 474 11.68 17.44 1.02
N PHE A 475 10.79 16.46 1.10
CA PHE A 475 10.42 15.67 -0.08
C PHE A 475 9.76 16.63 -1.08
N ALA A 476 10.33 16.82 -2.26
CA ALA A 476 9.83 17.70 -3.32
C ALA A 476 10.11 17.12 -4.70
N LEU A 477 9.30 17.48 -5.71
CA LEU A 477 9.59 17.25 -7.11
C LEU A 477 10.44 18.40 -7.64
N HIS A 478 11.64 18.09 -8.09
CA HIS A 478 12.51 19.04 -8.79
C HIS A 478 12.13 19.09 -10.27
N SER A 479 11.59 20.21 -10.76
CA SER A 479 11.07 20.34 -12.14
C SER A 479 11.80 21.38 -13.01
N TYR A 480 12.96 21.86 -12.57
CA TYR A 480 13.69 22.92 -13.25
C TYR A 480 14.04 22.57 -14.70
N LYS A 481 13.89 23.56 -15.58
CA LYS A 481 14.36 23.51 -16.96
C LYS A 481 15.87 23.27 -17.01
N TRP A 482 16.27 22.23 -17.75
CA TRP A 482 17.69 21.86 -17.88
C TRP A 482 18.47 22.88 -18.71
N ASN A 483 17.92 23.33 -19.84
CA ASN A 483 18.53 24.25 -20.80
C ASN A 483 18.17 25.73 -20.54
N PHE A 484 18.31 26.16 -19.29
CA PHE A 484 18.12 27.56 -18.91
C PHE A 484 19.13 28.48 -19.62
N ASN A 485 18.67 29.59 -20.17
CA ASN A 485 19.48 30.50 -20.97
C ASN A 485 19.13 31.98 -20.73
N ALA A 486 19.82 32.89 -21.42
CA ALA A 486 19.66 34.34 -21.25
C ALA A 486 18.23 34.85 -21.56
N ASN A 487 17.46 34.18 -22.43
CA ASN A 487 16.06 34.57 -22.68
C ASN A 487 15.17 34.26 -21.47
N ASP A 488 15.48 33.19 -20.73
CA ASP A 488 14.78 32.82 -19.51
C ASP A 488 15.06 33.84 -18.40
N GLU A 489 16.32 34.25 -18.22
CA GLU A 489 16.70 35.30 -17.28
C GLU A 489 16.00 36.63 -17.58
N LYS A 490 15.94 37.00 -18.86
CA LYS A 490 15.24 38.20 -19.31
C LYS A 490 13.75 38.13 -19.00
N ALA A 491 13.09 36.99 -19.27
CA ALA A 491 11.67 36.81 -18.97
C ALA A 491 11.37 36.96 -17.46
N ILE A 492 12.25 36.42 -16.61
CA ILE A 492 12.16 36.56 -15.14
C ILE A 492 12.31 38.03 -14.73
N LEU A 493 13.32 38.73 -15.27
CA LEU A 493 13.57 40.14 -14.99
C LEU A 493 12.40 41.04 -15.45
N ASP A 494 11.85 40.79 -16.64
CA ASP A 494 10.70 41.51 -17.17
C ASP A 494 9.46 41.31 -16.28
N PHE A 495 9.22 40.09 -15.81
CA PHE A 495 8.12 39.79 -14.88
C PHE A 495 8.32 40.47 -13.51
N LYS A 496 9.55 40.42 -12.97
CA LYS A 496 9.92 41.12 -11.74
C LYS A 496 9.66 42.63 -11.85
N ASN A 497 10.11 43.25 -12.93
CA ASN A 497 9.90 44.68 -13.19
C ASN A 497 8.40 45.03 -13.27
N LYS A 498 7.55 44.13 -13.79
CA LYS A 498 6.08 44.32 -13.78
C LYS A 498 5.52 44.34 -12.35
N LEU A 499 5.97 43.44 -11.48
CA LEU A 499 5.53 43.38 -10.08
C LEU A 499 5.99 44.62 -9.28
N GLU A 500 7.26 45.01 -9.43
CA GLU A 500 7.83 46.17 -8.73
C GLU A 500 7.13 47.48 -9.13
N LYS A 501 6.75 47.63 -10.41
CA LYS A 501 5.93 48.76 -10.89
C LYS A 501 4.56 48.86 -10.22
N ARG A 502 4.02 47.74 -9.71
CA ARG A 502 2.78 47.70 -8.92
C ARG A 502 3.02 47.83 -7.41
N GLY A 503 4.26 48.09 -6.99
CA GLY A 503 4.65 48.23 -5.58
C GLY A 503 4.82 46.90 -4.85
N ILE A 504 4.89 45.79 -5.58
CA ILE A 504 5.00 44.45 -4.99
C ILE A 504 6.45 44.02 -5.05
N THR A 505 7.04 43.75 -3.89
CA THR A 505 8.45 43.37 -3.77
C THR A 505 8.54 41.95 -3.24
N ILE A 506 8.97 41.03 -4.10
CA ILE A 506 9.34 39.67 -3.71
C ILE A 506 10.85 39.67 -3.42
N PRO A 507 11.34 39.00 -2.34
CA PRO A 507 12.75 39.06 -1.95
C PRO A 507 13.71 38.74 -3.11
N ASN A 508 14.81 39.50 -3.19
CA ASN A 508 15.84 39.29 -4.19
C ASN A 508 16.77 38.14 -3.81
N GLU A 509 17.03 37.28 -4.78
CA GLU A 509 18.00 36.20 -4.68
C GLU A 509 19.06 36.32 -5.78
N HIS A 510 20.26 35.78 -5.52
CA HIS A 510 21.37 35.78 -6.47
C HIS A 510 21.12 34.88 -7.69
N ASN A 511 20.17 33.95 -7.61
CA ASN A 511 19.84 33.02 -8.69
C ASN A 511 18.46 33.36 -9.30
N PRO A 512 18.39 33.75 -10.59
CA PRO A 512 17.13 34.02 -11.27
C PRO A 512 16.12 32.87 -11.21
N ARG A 513 16.58 31.61 -11.25
CA ARG A 513 15.68 30.44 -11.13
C ARG A 513 15.02 30.38 -9.75
N HIS A 514 15.74 30.76 -8.70
CA HIS A 514 15.19 30.74 -7.35
C HIS A 514 14.15 31.85 -7.14
N TYR A 515 14.26 32.96 -7.87
CA TYR A 515 13.20 33.98 -7.87
C TYR A 515 11.85 33.41 -8.33
N VAL A 516 11.82 32.49 -9.30
CA VAL A 516 10.58 31.82 -9.74
C VAL A 516 10.00 30.94 -8.62
N GLN A 517 10.84 30.30 -7.80
CA GLN A 517 10.39 29.59 -6.60
C GLN A 517 9.70 30.55 -5.63
N LEU A 518 10.31 31.73 -5.37
CA LEU A 518 9.72 32.73 -4.48
C LEU A 518 8.41 33.29 -5.00
N VAL A 519 8.28 33.48 -6.32
CA VAL A 519 7.00 33.86 -6.95
C VAL A 519 5.94 32.78 -6.69
N PHE A 520 6.30 31.50 -6.78
CA PHE A 520 5.39 30.41 -6.48
C PHE A 520 5.01 30.34 -4.99
N ASP A 521 5.98 30.47 -4.10
CA ASP A 521 5.77 30.42 -2.65
C ASP A 521 4.96 31.62 -2.13
N ASN A 522 4.94 32.74 -2.87
CA ASN A 522 4.21 33.97 -2.54
C ASN A 522 3.13 34.30 -3.59
N LEU A 523 2.49 33.28 -4.18
CA LEU A 523 1.46 33.46 -5.19
C LEU A 523 0.30 34.34 -4.73
N ASP A 524 -0.02 34.35 -3.44
CA ASP A 524 -1.04 35.20 -2.81
C ASP A 524 -0.74 36.70 -2.98
N GLN A 525 0.52 37.09 -3.04
CA GLN A 525 0.96 38.49 -3.22
C GLN A 525 0.95 38.93 -4.69
N VAL A 526 0.86 38.01 -5.66
CA VAL A 526 0.85 38.36 -7.08
C VAL A 526 -0.51 39.01 -7.43
N PRO A 527 -0.59 40.10 -8.21
CA PRO A 527 -1.88 40.64 -8.66
C PRO A 527 -2.64 39.65 -9.55
N GLU A 528 -3.98 39.69 -9.53
CA GLU A 528 -4.80 38.78 -10.34
C GLU A 528 -4.53 38.94 -11.85
N ASP A 529 -4.31 40.17 -12.32
CA ASP A 529 -3.97 40.49 -13.71
C ASP A 529 -2.58 39.96 -14.14
N PHE A 530 -1.72 39.56 -13.19
CA PHE A 530 -0.41 38.98 -13.44
C PHE A 530 -0.31 37.49 -13.10
N LEU A 531 -1.38 36.87 -12.59
CA LEU A 531 -1.36 35.46 -12.17
C LEU A 531 -1.05 34.51 -13.34
N GLN A 532 -1.62 34.74 -14.51
CA GLN A 532 -1.36 33.88 -15.68
C GLN A 532 0.09 34.00 -16.19
N ASP A 533 0.67 35.21 -16.14
CA ASP A 533 2.07 35.43 -16.47
C ASP A 533 2.99 34.71 -15.46
N ALA A 534 2.65 34.76 -14.17
CA ALA A 534 3.38 34.04 -13.12
C ALA A 534 3.33 32.51 -13.34
N LEU A 535 2.15 31.96 -13.61
CA LEU A 535 1.97 30.52 -13.83
C LEU A 535 2.69 30.03 -15.09
N ARG A 536 2.71 30.83 -16.17
CA ARG A 536 3.52 30.53 -17.36
C ARG A 536 5.00 30.51 -17.03
N LEU A 537 5.48 31.51 -16.28
CA LEU A 537 6.88 31.56 -15.85
C LEU A 537 7.26 30.33 -15.02
N ILE A 538 6.39 29.88 -14.11
CA ILE A 538 6.57 28.66 -13.31
C ILE A 538 6.63 27.41 -14.20
N ASP A 539 5.77 27.30 -15.22
CA ASP A 539 5.77 26.16 -16.14
C ASP A 539 6.95 26.17 -17.12
N ASP A 540 7.42 27.34 -17.53
CA ASP A 540 8.52 27.44 -18.49
C ASP A 540 9.88 27.21 -17.81
N ILE A 541 10.07 27.75 -16.60
CA ILE A 541 11.34 27.69 -15.87
C ILE A 541 11.42 26.48 -14.93
N GLY A 542 10.29 26.07 -14.36
CA GLY A 542 10.21 25.03 -13.34
C GLY A 542 10.54 25.51 -11.93
N ILE A 543 10.10 24.73 -10.96
CA ILE A 543 10.21 24.97 -9.52
C ILE A 543 10.44 23.64 -8.77
N ASP A 544 10.76 23.74 -7.49
CA ASP A 544 10.56 22.68 -6.53
C ASP A 544 9.11 22.67 -6.08
N SER A 545 8.46 21.50 -6.22
CA SER A 545 7.08 21.37 -5.76
C SER A 545 7.00 21.50 -4.24
N PRO A 546 5.83 21.87 -3.69
CA PRO A 546 5.57 21.70 -2.27
C PRO A 546 5.82 20.25 -1.85
N SER A 547 6.07 20.03 -0.55
CA SER A 547 6.07 18.65 -0.06
C SER A 547 4.64 18.08 -0.04
N PRO A 548 4.42 16.77 -0.24
CA PRO A 548 3.12 16.14 -0.06
C PRO A 548 2.55 16.43 1.32
N THR A 549 3.38 16.51 2.36
CA THR A 549 2.94 16.95 3.69
C THR A 549 2.42 18.39 3.67
N THR A 550 3.09 19.31 2.98
CA THR A 550 2.59 20.69 2.79
C THR A 550 1.26 20.70 2.05
N LEU A 551 1.13 19.92 0.97
CA LEU A 551 -0.10 19.80 0.21
C LEU A 551 -1.24 19.19 1.02
N ILE A 552 -0.98 18.09 1.74
CA ILE A 552 -1.94 17.45 2.64
C ILE A 552 -2.47 18.48 3.64
N ASN A 553 -1.56 19.19 4.32
CA ASN A 553 -1.93 20.21 5.30
C ASN A 553 -2.81 21.31 4.70
N HIS A 554 -2.51 21.77 3.48
CA HIS A 554 -3.32 22.80 2.82
C HIS A 554 -4.70 22.29 2.40
N ILE A 555 -4.79 21.05 1.90
CA ILE A 555 -6.06 20.43 1.54
C ILE A 555 -6.92 20.22 2.79
N GLU A 556 -6.34 19.72 3.88
CA GLU A 556 -7.04 19.51 5.16
C GLU A 556 -7.55 20.82 5.75
N ALA A 557 -6.71 21.85 5.80
CA ALA A 557 -7.10 23.18 6.27
C ALA A 557 -8.23 23.74 5.41
N TYR A 558 -8.09 23.70 4.08
CA TYR A 558 -9.13 24.11 3.14
C TYR A 558 -10.47 23.42 3.42
N LEU A 559 -10.46 22.09 3.58
CA LEU A 559 -11.68 21.30 3.80
C LEU A 559 -12.31 21.62 5.15
N ARG A 560 -11.52 21.64 6.22
CA ARG A 560 -11.98 21.97 7.57
C ARG A 560 -12.64 23.34 7.60
N ASP A 561 -11.94 24.34 7.07
CA ASP A 561 -12.36 25.73 7.13
C ASP A 561 -13.60 25.94 6.24
N LEU A 562 -13.63 25.31 5.06
CA LEU A 562 -14.79 25.36 4.16
C LEU A 562 -16.03 24.76 4.81
N PHE A 563 -15.93 23.56 5.41
CA PHE A 563 -17.09 22.93 6.05
C PHE A 563 -17.57 23.69 7.27
N ASN A 564 -16.67 24.28 8.06
CA ASN A 564 -17.06 25.16 9.15
C ASN A 564 -17.79 26.40 8.64
N PHE A 565 -17.23 27.09 7.63
CA PHE A 565 -17.87 28.24 7.00
C PHE A 565 -19.28 27.89 6.47
N MET A 566 -19.39 26.78 5.74
CA MET A 566 -20.68 26.32 5.20
C MET A 566 -21.67 25.95 6.29
N SER A 567 -21.21 25.33 7.39
CA SER A 567 -22.05 25.02 8.54
C SER A 567 -22.54 26.28 9.24
N ASP A 568 -21.67 27.26 9.44
CA ASP A 568 -21.99 28.49 10.18
C ASP A 568 -22.89 29.43 9.37
N ARG A 569 -22.80 29.38 8.04
CA ARG A 569 -23.53 30.28 7.12
C ARG A 569 -24.65 29.60 6.35
N ILE A 570 -25.04 28.38 6.69
CA ILE A 570 -26.09 27.62 5.97
C ILE A 570 -27.44 28.36 5.93
N GLY A 571 -27.77 29.13 6.96
CA GLY A 571 -28.99 29.95 7.02
C GLY A 571 -29.00 31.14 6.06
N ASP A 572 -27.83 31.62 5.63
CA ASP A 572 -27.68 32.72 4.67
C ASP A 572 -27.54 32.21 3.22
N SER A 573 -27.50 30.89 3.04
CA SER A 573 -27.16 30.25 1.78
C SER A 573 -28.38 30.07 0.86
N HIS A 574 -28.13 29.71 -0.41
CA HIS A 574 -29.19 29.29 -1.33
C HIS A 574 -29.97 28.07 -0.81
N LEU A 575 -29.40 27.29 0.11
CA LEU A 575 -30.08 26.17 0.74
C LEU A 575 -31.17 26.61 1.73
N ALA A 576 -31.14 27.85 2.22
CA ALA A 576 -32.11 28.37 3.19
C ALA A 576 -33.56 28.24 2.72
N GLN A 577 -33.80 28.35 1.41
CA GLN A 577 -35.14 28.18 0.82
C GLN A 577 -35.70 26.76 0.93
N TYR A 578 -34.84 25.77 1.22
CA TYR A 578 -35.22 24.35 1.35
C TYR A 578 -35.30 23.91 2.82
N ARG A 579 -35.32 24.83 3.78
CA ARG A 579 -35.44 24.50 5.21
C ARG A 579 -36.79 23.83 5.48
N LYS A 580 -36.76 22.71 6.21
CA LYS A 580 -37.97 21.96 6.60
C LYS A 580 -38.82 22.70 7.61
#